data_AF-T0QZ77-F1
#
_entry.id   AF-T0QZ77-F1
#
_cell.length_a   1.000
_cell.length_b   1.000
_cell.length_c   1.000
_cell.angle_alpha   90.00
_cell.angle_beta   90.00
_cell.angle_gamma   90.00
#
_symmetry.space_group_name_H-M   'P 1'
#
loop_
_entity.id
_entity.type
_entity.pdbx_description
1 polymer ?
#
loop_
_entity_poly.entity_id
_entity_poly.type
_entity_poly.pdbx_seq_one_letter_code
_entity_poly.pdbx_strand_id
1 'polypeptide(L)'
;MLRNLTLGLTLFFTSNIFAGGFCLSHGQCQSLTDETTACYLVSTGKNQCEERCFTIYAGSYCDFIPGKNYGTCKDENHKQAIVDKNDCSKAIPQEIVQDLL
;
A
#
# COMPACT_ATOMS: atom_id res chain seq x y z
N MET A 1 -2.94 -48.51 38.75
CA MET A 1 -2.21 -47.36 38.16
C MET A 1 -3.12 -46.72 37.11
N LEU A 2 -3.93 -45.73 37.51
CA LEU A 2 -4.83 -45.00 36.60
C LEU A 2 -4.06 -43.87 35.91
N ARG A 3 -4.15 -43.82 34.59
CA ARG A 3 -3.53 -42.81 33.73
C ARG A 3 -4.32 -41.50 33.83
N ASN A 4 -3.68 -40.44 34.33
CA ASN A 4 -4.19 -39.07 34.21
C ASN A 4 -4.09 -38.62 32.76
N LEU A 5 -5.24 -38.46 32.11
CA LEU A 5 -5.36 -37.89 30.77
C LEU A 5 -5.64 -36.40 30.92
N THR A 6 -4.60 -35.58 30.98
CA THR A 6 -4.73 -34.12 30.96
C THR A 6 -5.08 -33.68 29.55
N LEU A 7 -6.36 -33.36 29.33
CA LEU A 7 -6.87 -32.73 28.12
C LEU A 7 -6.31 -31.29 28.06
N GLY A 8 -5.21 -31.10 27.34
CA GLY A 8 -4.68 -29.77 27.05
C GLY A 8 -5.58 -29.06 26.05
N LEU A 9 -6.41 -28.14 26.53
CA LEU A 9 -7.20 -27.24 25.69
C LEU A 9 -6.26 -26.16 25.11
N THR A 10 -5.72 -26.42 23.92
CA THR A 10 -4.97 -25.43 23.13
C THR A 10 -5.96 -24.43 22.54
N LEU A 11 -6.12 -23.29 23.20
CA LEU A 11 -6.80 -22.12 22.65
C LEU A 11 -5.92 -21.50 21.56
N PHE A 12 -6.22 -21.82 20.30
CA PHE A 12 -5.69 -21.08 19.16
C PHE A 12 -6.40 -19.73 19.10
N PHE A 13 -5.79 -18.71 19.71
CA PHE A 13 -6.16 -17.32 19.44
C PHE A 13 -5.63 -16.96 18.05
N THR A 14 -6.44 -17.17 17.01
CA THR A 14 -6.19 -16.62 15.69
C THR A 14 -6.66 -15.17 15.69
N SER A 15 -5.74 -14.24 15.96
CA SER A 15 -5.98 -12.81 15.81
C SER A 15 -6.13 -12.49 14.32
N ASN A 16 -7.34 -12.65 13.78
CA ASN A 16 -7.71 -12.03 12.50
C ASN A 16 -7.90 -10.53 12.73
N ILE A 17 -6.80 -9.78 12.84
CA ILE A 17 -6.82 -8.32 12.84
C ILE A 17 -6.59 -7.87 11.40
N PHE A 18 -7.65 -7.84 10.60
CA PHE A 18 -7.64 -7.22 9.28
C PHE A 18 -8.90 -6.37 9.12
N ALA A 19 -8.83 -5.15 9.65
CA ALA A 19 -9.59 -3.96 9.25
C ALA A 19 -9.08 -2.77 10.11
N GLY A 20 -8.10 -2.02 9.59
CA GLY A 20 -7.61 -0.77 10.18
C GLY A 20 -7.05 -0.88 11.60
N GLY A 21 -5.89 -1.54 11.77
CA GLY A 21 -5.22 -1.64 13.07
C GLY A 21 -4.83 -0.27 13.65
N PHE A 22 -4.88 -0.16 14.98
CA PHE A 22 -4.26 0.97 15.69
C PHE A 22 -2.75 0.95 15.47
N CYS A 23 -2.14 2.13 15.42
CA CYS A 23 -0.71 2.29 15.18
C CYS A 23 -0.10 3.35 16.11
N LEU A 24 1.18 3.20 16.41
CA LEU A 24 2.00 4.16 17.16
C LEU A 24 3.04 4.83 16.25
N SER A 25 3.27 4.30 15.04
CA SER A 25 4.18 4.84 14.05
C SER A 25 3.75 4.43 12.63
N HIS A 26 4.20 5.19 11.61
CA HIS A 26 3.94 4.84 10.21
C HIS A 26 4.49 3.46 9.83
N GLY A 27 5.64 3.05 10.38
CA GLY A 27 6.27 1.77 10.06
C GLY A 27 5.40 0.55 10.39
N GLN A 28 4.52 0.64 11.40
CA GLN A 28 3.59 -0.44 11.72
C GLN A 28 2.48 -0.61 10.67
N CYS A 29 2.21 0.43 9.88
CA CYS A 29 1.23 0.37 8.80
C CYS A 29 1.87 0.01 7.45
N GLN A 30 3.19 0.09 7.30
CA GLN A 30 3.88 -0.24 6.04
C GLN A 30 3.77 -1.70 5.62
N SER A 31 3.51 -2.62 6.57
CA SER A 31 3.24 -4.02 6.26
C SER A 31 1.83 -4.25 5.73
N LEU A 32 0.96 -3.25 5.80
CA LEU A 32 -0.36 -3.27 5.16
C LEU A 32 -0.18 -2.65 3.78
N THR A 33 -0.27 -3.51 2.77
CA THR A 33 -0.20 -3.09 1.38
C THR A 33 -1.41 -3.62 0.63
N ASP A 34 -2.10 -2.75 -0.09
CA ASP A 34 -3.24 -3.13 -0.92
C ASP A 34 -2.94 -2.84 -2.40
N GLU A 35 -3.48 -3.68 -3.28
CA GLU A 35 -3.39 -3.46 -4.71
C GLU A 35 -4.26 -2.28 -5.11
N THR A 36 -3.68 -1.34 -5.85
CA THR A 36 -4.39 -0.20 -6.41
C THR A 36 -3.90 0.08 -7.83
N THR A 37 -4.53 1.03 -8.51
CA THR A 37 -4.15 1.45 -9.85
C THR A 37 -3.62 2.88 -9.82
N ALA A 38 -2.41 3.09 -10.35
CA ALA A 38 -1.84 4.42 -10.54
C ALA A 38 -1.54 4.67 -12.02
N CYS A 39 -1.89 5.86 -12.50
CA CYS A 39 -1.68 6.27 -13.88
C CYS A 39 -0.56 7.30 -13.96
N TYR A 40 0.35 7.10 -14.90
CA TYR A 40 1.52 7.92 -15.15
C TYR A 40 1.57 8.35 -16.60
N LEU A 41 2.16 9.52 -16.85
CA LEU A 41 2.53 9.92 -18.19
C LEU A 41 3.85 9.24 -18.56
N VAL A 42 3.87 8.43 -19.62
CA VAL A 42 5.02 7.63 -20.06
C VAL A 42 5.50 8.11 -21.42
N SER A 43 6.80 8.33 -21.57
CA SER A 43 7.39 8.76 -22.85
C SER A 43 7.51 7.57 -23.80
N THR A 44 6.97 7.72 -25.01
CA THR A 44 6.98 6.67 -26.06
C THR A 44 7.89 7.01 -27.25
N GLY A 45 8.60 8.16 -27.20
CA GLY A 45 9.49 8.62 -28.27
C GLY A 45 9.78 10.12 -28.19
N LYS A 46 10.49 10.66 -29.21
CA LYS A 46 10.88 12.09 -29.27
C LYS A 46 9.64 12.99 -29.18
N ASN A 47 9.40 13.55 -28.00
CA ASN A 47 8.24 14.40 -27.64
C ASN A 47 6.87 13.74 -27.77
N GLN A 48 6.80 12.42 -27.64
CA GLN A 48 5.53 11.70 -27.54
C GLN A 48 5.41 11.06 -26.16
N CYS A 49 4.24 11.20 -25.55
CA CYS A 49 3.92 10.60 -24.28
C CYS A 49 2.45 10.17 -24.24
N GLU A 50 2.17 9.13 -23.46
CA GLU A 50 0.83 8.61 -23.27
C GLU A 50 0.56 8.30 -21.80
N GLU A 51 -0.70 8.34 -21.40
CA GLU A 51 -1.10 7.91 -20.06
C GLU A 51 -1.13 6.38 -20.01
N ARG A 52 -0.39 5.79 -19.08
CA ARG A 52 -0.45 4.35 -18.78
C ARG A 52 -0.77 4.13 -17.31
N CYS A 53 -1.69 3.21 -17.05
CA CYS A 53 -2.09 2.83 -15.70
C CYS A 53 -1.54 1.45 -15.36
N PHE A 54 -1.01 1.31 -14.16
CA PHE A 54 -0.42 0.07 -13.66
C PHE A 54 -1.00 -0.30 -12.31
N THR A 55 -1.07 -1.60 -12.06
CA THR A 55 -1.32 -2.12 -10.71
C THR A 55 -0.07 -1.90 -9.88
N ILE A 56 -0.22 -1.24 -8.73
CA ILE A 56 0.85 -1.00 -7.76
C ILE A 56 0.37 -1.44 -6.37
N TYR A 57 1.32 -1.73 -5.49
CA TYR A 57 1.04 -1.96 -4.07
C TYR A 57 1.14 -0.62 -3.32
N ALA A 58 0.00 -0.13 -2.85
CA ALA A 58 -0.10 1.04 -1.99
C ALA A 58 0.31 0.69 -0.57
N GLY A 59 1.23 1.45 0.04
CA GLY A 59 1.46 1.34 1.47
C GLY A 59 0.33 2.00 2.27
N SER A 60 0.28 1.71 3.57
CA SER A 60 -0.54 2.47 4.51
C SER A 60 0.34 3.28 5.48
N TYR A 61 -0.19 4.38 6.00
CA TYR A 61 0.43 5.25 6.99
C TYR A 61 -0.42 5.35 8.26
N CYS A 62 0.21 5.70 9.38
CA CYS A 62 -0.50 5.95 10.63
C CYS A 62 -1.12 7.37 10.65
N ASP A 63 -2.44 7.45 10.66
CA ASP A 63 -3.19 8.71 10.83
C ASP A 63 -3.47 8.95 12.32
N PHE A 64 -2.73 9.90 12.92
CA PHE A 64 -2.76 10.16 14.36
C PHE A 64 -4.05 10.87 14.79
N ILE A 65 -4.69 10.37 15.85
CA ILE A 65 -5.90 10.98 16.39
C ILE A 65 -5.52 12.17 17.28
N PRO A 66 -6.08 13.38 17.05
CA PRO A 66 -5.78 14.55 17.87
C PRO A 66 -6.01 14.31 19.37
N GLY A 67 -5.00 14.64 20.18
CA GLY A 67 -5.03 14.44 21.64
C GLY A 67 -4.82 12.98 22.09
N LYS A 68 -4.42 12.07 21.20
CA LYS A 68 -4.04 10.69 21.53
C LYS A 68 -2.58 10.42 21.16
N ASN A 69 -2.00 9.40 21.81
CA ASN A 69 -0.65 8.91 21.52
C ASN A 69 -0.64 7.76 20.49
N TYR A 70 -1.74 7.57 19.75
CA TYR A 70 -1.91 6.53 18.75
C TYR A 70 -2.79 7.03 17.60
N GLY A 71 -2.73 6.31 16.48
CA GLY A 71 -3.51 6.56 15.29
C GLY A 71 -4.18 5.30 14.75
N THR A 72 -4.71 5.41 13.53
CA THR A 72 -5.23 4.28 12.75
C THR A 72 -4.49 4.18 11.43
N CYS A 73 -4.20 2.97 10.96
CA CYS A 73 -3.64 2.82 9.63
C CYS A 73 -4.64 3.27 8.56
N LYS A 74 -4.17 4.10 7.63
CA LYS A 74 -4.89 4.64 6.49
C LYS A 74 -4.07 4.40 5.23
N ASP A 75 -4.75 4.11 4.13
CA ASP A 75 -4.08 3.87 2.86
C ASP A 75 -3.51 5.17 2.31
N GLU A 76 -2.32 5.08 1.73
CA GLU A 76 -1.75 6.20 0.99
C GLU A 76 -2.61 6.47 -0.25
N ASN A 77 -3.08 7.71 -0.39
CA ASN A 77 -3.80 8.10 -1.60
C ASN A 77 -2.79 8.39 -2.70
N HIS A 78 -2.79 7.58 -3.75
CA HIS A 78 -1.94 7.80 -4.91
C HIS A 78 -2.54 8.87 -5.81
N LYS A 79 -1.74 9.90 -6.09
CA LYS A 79 -2.14 10.95 -7.02
C LYS A 79 -2.22 10.35 -8.42
N GLN A 80 -3.38 10.47 -9.05
CA GLN A 80 -3.49 10.28 -10.50
C GLN A 80 -2.66 11.39 -11.17
N ALA A 81 -1.90 11.04 -12.20
CA ALA A 81 -1.20 12.04 -12.98
C ALA A 81 -2.19 13.08 -13.53
N ILE A 82 -1.89 14.36 -13.35
CA ILE A 82 -2.56 15.43 -14.10
C ILE A 82 -1.94 15.41 -15.48
N VAL A 83 -2.62 14.76 -16.42
CA VAL A 83 -2.10 14.51 -17.76
C VAL A 83 -2.37 15.72 -18.65
N ASP A 84 -1.35 16.56 -18.84
CA ASP A 84 -1.29 17.45 -20.00
C ASP A 84 -0.58 16.71 -21.14
N LYS A 85 -1.36 16.21 -22.10
CA LYS A 85 -0.84 15.46 -23.26
C LYS A 85 0.04 16.30 -24.19
N ASN A 86 0.10 17.61 -23.99
CA ASN A 86 0.92 18.53 -24.78
C ASN A 86 2.29 18.82 -24.16
N ASP A 87 2.50 18.48 -22.88
CA ASP A 87 3.76 18.68 -22.16
C ASP A 87 4.32 17.36 -21.63
N CYS A 88 5.21 16.74 -22.44
CA CYS A 88 5.89 15.50 -22.06
C CYS A 88 7.11 15.73 -21.14
N SER A 89 7.38 16.95 -20.65
CA SER A 89 8.57 17.23 -19.82
C SER A 89 8.61 16.46 -18.50
N LYS A 90 7.45 15.99 -18.03
CA LYS A 90 7.28 15.20 -16.80
C LYS A 90 6.99 13.72 -17.05
N ALA A 91 7.10 13.26 -18.29
CA ALA A 91 6.83 11.86 -18.63
C ALA A 91 7.96 10.95 -18.11
N ILE A 92 7.59 9.80 -17.56
CA ILE A 92 8.54 8.76 -17.14
C ILE A 92 9.06 8.04 -18.38
N PRO A 93 10.38 7.82 -18.52
CA PRO A 93 10.94 7.00 -19.59
C PRO A 93 10.36 5.57 -19.58
N GLN A 94 9.98 5.04 -20.74
CA GLN A 94 9.34 3.73 -20.84
C GLN A 94 10.20 2.60 -20.26
N GLU A 95 11.52 2.68 -20.41
CA GLU A 95 12.48 1.72 -19.86
C GLU A 95 12.41 1.63 -18.34
N ILE A 96 12.25 2.75 -17.63
CA ILE A 96 12.14 2.78 -16.16
C ILE A 96 10.83 2.13 -15.71
N VAL A 97 9.75 2.36 -16.46
CA VAL A 97 8.44 1.78 -16.14
C VAL A 97 8.47 0.26 -16.24
N GLN A 98 9.22 -0.31 -17.20
CA GLN A 98 9.34 -1.76 -17.35
C GLN A 98 10.12 -2.42 -16.20
N ASP A 99 11.08 -1.73 -15.59
CA ASP A 99 11.86 -2.25 -14.46
C ASP A 99 11.09 -2.24 -13.13
N LEU A 100 9.94 -1.55 -13.07
CA LEU A 100 9.12 -1.39 -11.87
C LEU A 100 7.90 -2.33 -11.82
N LEU A 101 7.63 -3.08 -12.88
CA LEU A 101 6.51 -4.03 -13.04
C LEU A 101 7.01 -5.48 -12.99
#